data_AF-A0A429DRX3-F1
#
_entry.id   AF-A0A429DRX3-F1
#
_cell.length_a   1.000
_cell.length_b   1.000
_cell.length_c   1.000
_cell.angle_alpha   90.00
_cell.angle_beta   90.00
_cell.angle_gamma   90.00
#
_symmetry.space_group_name_H-M   'P 1'
#
loop_
_entity.id
_entity.type
_entity.pdbx_description
1 polymer ?
#
loop_
_entity_poly.entity_id
_entity_poly.type
_entity_poly.pdbx_seq_one_letter_code
_entity_poly.pdbx_strand_id
1 'polypeptide(L)'
;MTQQSRSAVLGQADTEATSVGFAVLSPELRDRGKVVRCAASELLRGSLRRAGVPIRERSALDTGDDSLTVYREPVRGRDDLAIFAGASDEHRATVERSVAEWSAVTASRRVLLASPRSFCAGVERAIEIVERILESRQSPVFVRKQIVHNSHVIDDLASRGAKFVDELDEIPDGATVVFSAHGVSPAVRQEAARRGLEVIDGSCPLVTKVHSEAKRFAARGDTIVLIGHAGHEEVEGTMGEAPDSTVLVETAEDVAALDLPDAERVSYLTQTTLGVDETAEVVKALRTRFPALREPPTDDICYATTNRQNAVKAIMEKSDLVLVVGSPNSSNSVRLAETPRRAGTSSHLIGDASDIRPEWLAGVRTVGVTSGASTPPGPVDQVVAALRGLGEVTIEEHAVAHETVHFGLPVAVRRQTD
;
A
#
# COMPACT_ATOMS: atom_id res chain seq x y z
N MET A 1 -45.63 -36.09 31.02
CA MET A 1 -46.04 -35.13 32.07
C MET A 1 -44.94 -34.07 32.20
N THR A 2 -45.24 -32.89 31.67
CA THR A 2 -44.74 -31.55 32.03
C THR A 2 -43.29 -31.40 32.50
N GLN A 3 -42.43 -30.90 31.59
CA GLN A 3 -41.36 -29.99 31.96
C GLN A 3 -41.50 -28.67 31.21
N GLN A 4 -41.63 -27.62 32.01
CA GLN A 4 -41.90 -26.24 31.65
C GLN A 4 -40.67 -25.57 31.06
N SER A 5 -40.96 -24.73 30.07
CA SER A 5 -40.20 -23.64 29.53
C SER A 5 -39.52 -22.79 30.63
N ARG A 6 -38.20 -22.63 30.55
CA ARG A 6 -37.49 -21.54 31.21
C ARG A 6 -36.79 -20.70 30.16
N SER A 7 -37.46 -19.61 29.82
CA SER A 7 -36.90 -18.44 29.15
C SER A 7 -35.82 -17.85 30.05
N ALA A 8 -34.56 -17.88 29.61
CA ALA A 8 -33.47 -17.19 30.28
C ALA A 8 -33.39 -15.78 29.71
N VAL A 9 -33.91 -14.84 30.50
CA VAL A 9 -33.78 -13.39 30.32
C VAL A 9 -32.29 -13.05 30.32
N LEU A 10 -31.80 -12.53 29.20
CA LEU A 10 -30.52 -11.80 29.11
C LEU A 10 -30.68 -10.50 29.91
N GLY A 11 -30.42 -10.59 31.21
CA GLY A 11 -30.30 -9.45 32.09
C GLY A 11 -29.02 -8.70 31.79
N GLN A 12 -29.18 -7.44 31.40
CA GLN A 12 -28.15 -6.42 31.40
C GLN A 12 -27.34 -6.48 32.71
N ALA A 13 -26.03 -6.64 32.58
CA ALA A 13 -25.08 -6.13 33.54
C ALA A 13 -24.21 -5.13 32.77
N ASP A 14 -24.68 -3.89 32.71
CA ASP A 14 -23.85 -2.72 32.47
C ASP A 14 -22.82 -2.67 33.60
N THR A 15 -21.67 -3.30 33.37
CA THR A 15 -20.49 -3.08 34.19
C THR A 15 -19.87 -1.76 33.75
N GLU A 16 -20.04 -0.74 34.60
CA GLU A 16 -19.35 0.56 34.66
C GLU A 16 -18.22 0.72 33.64
N ALA A 17 -18.57 1.11 32.42
CA ALA A 17 -17.62 1.73 31.52
C ALA A 17 -17.37 3.13 32.08
N THR A 18 -16.21 3.33 32.69
CA THR A 18 -15.62 4.66 32.90
C THR A 18 -15.91 5.51 31.67
N SER A 19 -16.66 6.60 31.83
CA SER A 19 -17.08 7.49 30.75
C SER A 19 -15.88 8.25 30.20
N VAL A 20 -15.00 7.55 29.49
CA VAL A 20 -13.97 8.19 28.68
C VAL A 20 -14.72 8.97 27.62
N GLY A 21 -14.44 10.27 27.53
CA GLY A 21 -15.01 11.11 26.49
C GLY A 21 -14.71 10.55 25.10
N PHE A 22 -15.53 10.94 24.14
CA PHE A 22 -15.42 10.56 22.74
C PHE A 22 -15.79 11.72 21.81
N ALA A 23 -15.33 11.61 20.57
CA ALA A 23 -15.84 12.37 19.43
C ALA A 23 -16.85 11.55 18.64
N VAL A 24 -17.76 12.23 17.96
CA VAL A 24 -18.71 11.62 17.03
C VAL A 24 -18.46 12.16 15.64
N LEU A 25 -18.23 11.25 14.70
CA LEU A 25 -18.14 11.56 13.28
C LEU A 25 -19.38 11.05 12.55
N SER A 26 -19.77 11.79 11.52
CA SER A 26 -20.93 11.45 10.71
C SER A 26 -20.77 12.04 9.30
N PRO A 27 -21.22 11.34 8.26
CA PRO A 27 -21.24 11.88 6.90
C PRO A 27 -22.29 13.00 6.74
N GLU A 28 -23.30 13.06 7.61
CA GLU A 28 -24.39 14.04 7.55
C GLU A 28 -24.58 14.80 8.87
N LEU A 29 -24.85 16.09 8.77
CA LEU A 29 -25.32 16.94 9.86
C LEU A 29 -26.73 17.40 9.53
N ARG A 30 -27.66 17.11 10.43
CA ARG A 30 -29.02 17.62 10.43
C ARG A 30 -29.04 18.88 11.29
N ASP A 31 -29.24 20.02 10.65
CA ASP A 31 -29.37 21.30 11.33
C ASP A 31 -30.74 21.91 11.01
N ARG A 32 -31.66 21.86 11.98
CA ARG A 32 -33.00 22.46 11.88
C ARG A 32 -33.75 22.04 10.60
N GLY A 33 -33.64 20.77 10.23
CA GLY A 33 -34.28 20.18 9.05
C GLY A 33 -33.49 20.32 7.73
N LYS A 34 -32.33 20.98 7.72
CA LYS A 34 -31.39 20.96 6.59
C LYS A 34 -30.35 19.87 6.77
N VAL A 35 -29.97 19.20 5.68
CA VAL A 35 -28.91 18.20 5.67
C VAL A 35 -27.67 18.81 5.03
N VAL A 36 -26.57 18.80 5.77
CA VAL A 36 -25.23 19.24 5.31
C VAL A 36 -24.30 18.04 5.34
N ARG A 37 -23.42 17.89 4.34
CA ARG A 37 -22.50 16.75 4.28
C ARG A 37 -21.13 17.11 4.87
N CYS A 38 -20.56 16.20 5.67
CA CYS A 38 -19.15 16.27 6.08
C CYS A 38 -18.30 15.40 5.16
N ALA A 39 -17.96 15.97 4.01
CA ALA A 39 -17.08 15.30 3.05
C ALA A 39 -15.62 15.18 3.56
N ALA A 40 -15.25 15.86 4.65
CA ALA A 40 -13.95 15.77 5.32
C ALA A 40 -13.93 14.81 6.53
N SER A 41 -14.96 13.96 6.72
CA SER A 41 -15.07 13.10 7.90
C SER A 41 -13.85 12.19 8.10
N GLU A 42 -13.28 11.64 7.02
CA GLU A 42 -12.08 10.80 7.09
C GLU A 42 -10.81 11.59 7.46
N LEU A 43 -10.72 12.86 7.05
CA LEU A 43 -9.62 13.76 7.41
C LEU A 43 -9.67 14.09 8.92
N LEU A 44 -10.87 14.38 9.42
CA LEU A 44 -11.11 14.60 10.84
C LEU A 44 -10.83 13.34 11.66
N ARG A 45 -11.26 12.17 11.17
CA ARG A 45 -10.97 10.87 11.80
C ARG A 45 -9.48 10.70 12.04
N GLY A 46 -8.67 10.96 11.02
CA GLY A 46 -7.22 10.88 11.13
C GLY A 46 -6.66 11.77 12.22
N SER A 47 -7.11 13.03 12.25
CA SER A 47 -6.62 14.02 13.22
C SER A 47 -7.02 13.67 14.65
N LEU A 48 -8.26 13.23 14.85
CA LEU A 48 -8.79 12.82 16.16
C LEU A 48 -8.12 11.52 16.66
N ARG A 49 -7.90 10.53 15.79
CA ARG A 49 -7.15 9.31 16.13
C ARG A 49 -5.73 9.63 16.58
N ARG A 50 -5.01 10.49 15.84
CA ARG A 50 -3.66 10.95 16.21
C ARG A 50 -3.63 11.71 17.54
N ALA A 51 -4.70 12.41 17.88
CA ALA A 51 -4.87 13.08 19.16
C ALA A 51 -5.31 12.15 20.31
N GLY A 52 -5.46 10.84 20.05
CA GLY A 52 -5.88 9.86 21.06
C GLY A 52 -7.36 9.94 21.46
N VAL A 53 -8.19 10.60 20.65
CA VAL A 53 -9.62 10.78 20.94
C VAL A 53 -10.39 9.53 20.49
N PRO A 54 -11.14 8.84 21.37
CA PRO A 54 -12.03 7.76 20.97
C PRO A 54 -13.11 8.27 20.02
N ILE A 55 -13.38 7.55 18.93
CA ILE A 55 -14.32 7.97 17.89
C ILE A 55 -15.51 7.02 17.87
N ARG A 56 -16.72 7.58 17.84
CA ARG A 56 -17.96 6.87 17.52
C ARG A 56 -18.49 7.36 16.18
N GLU A 57 -19.01 6.45 15.37
CA GLU A 57 -19.64 6.81 14.10
C GLU A 57 -21.15 6.82 14.24
N ARG A 58 -21.79 7.79 13.59
CA ARG A 58 -23.23 7.84 13.39
C ARG A 58 -23.52 8.10 11.92
N SER A 59 -24.67 7.63 11.46
CA SER A 59 -25.14 7.92 10.09
C SER A 59 -25.53 9.39 9.91
N ALA A 60 -25.99 10.04 10.97
CA ALA A 60 -26.29 11.47 11.04
C ALA A 60 -25.96 12.02 12.43
N LEU A 61 -25.48 13.26 12.48
CA LEU A 61 -25.41 14.10 13.69
C LEU A 61 -26.58 15.09 13.67
N ASP A 62 -27.18 15.38 14.81
CA ASP A 62 -28.23 16.39 14.95
C ASP A 62 -27.72 17.51 15.85
N THR A 63 -27.86 18.77 15.41
CA THR A 63 -27.46 19.94 16.21
C THR A 63 -28.34 20.14 17.45
N GLY A 64 -29.51 19.49 17.52
CA GLY A 64 -30.38 19.45 18.69
C GLY A 64 -30.10 18.31 19.67
N ASP A 65 -29.06 17.48 19.46
CA ASP A 65 -28.66 16.45 20.42
C ASP A 65 -27.90 17.10 21.60
N ASP A 66 -28.63 17.41 22.68
CA ASP A 66 -28.08 18.04 23.89
C ASP A 66 -27.00 17.21 24.60
N SER A 67 -26.81 15.93 24.22
CA SER A 67 -25.75 15.08 24.76
C SER A 67 -24.37 15.34 24.14
N LEU A 68 -24.30 16.14 23.07
CA LEU A 68 -23.08 16.41 22.32
C LEU A 68 -22.93 17.91 22.03
N THR A 69 -21.71 18.43 22.15
CA THR A 69 -21.38 19.72 21.55
C THR A 69 -20.98 19.51 20.10
N VAL A 70 -21.73 20.07 19.15
CA VAL A 70 -21.41 19.96 17.72
C VAL A 70 -20.63 21.18 17.26
N TYR A 71 -19.40 20.95 16.81
CA TYR A 71 -18.56 21.94 16.14
C TYR A 71 -18.77 21.85 14.64
N ARG A 72 -18.97 22.99 13.98
CA ARG A 72 -19.15 23.05 12.53
C ARG A 72 -18.56 24.33 11.94
N GLU A 73 -17.94 24.18 10.77
CA GLU A 73 -17.44 25.29 9.98
C GLU A 73 -17.88 25.11 8.51
N PRO A 74 -18.56 26.10 7.90
CA PRO A 74 -19.01 26.00 6.52
C PRO A 74 -17.83 26.02 5.54
N VAL A 75 -17.90 25.24 4.47
CA VAL A 75 -16.90 25.30 3.40
C VAL A 75 -17.22 26.50 2.51
N ARG A 76 -16.25 27.42 2.37
CA ARG A 76 -16.47 28.66 1.61
C ARG A 76 -16.88 28.37 0.17
N GLY A 77 -18.00 28.96 -0.26
CA GLY A 77 -18.53 28.80 -1.62
C GLY A 77 -19.33 27.51 -1.85
N ARG A 78 -19.60 26.72 -0.79
CA ARG A 78 -20.35 25.46 -0.85
C ARG A 78 -21.36 25.37 0.30
N ASP A 79 -22.58 25.83 0.04
CA ASP A 79 -23.66 25.84 1.03
C ASP A 79 -24.15 24.44 1.45
N ASP A 80 -23.76 23.40 0.69
CA ASP A 80 -24.06 22.00 0.95
C ASP A 80 -22.99 21.26 1.77
N LEU A 81 -21.85 21.90 2.05
CA LEU A 81 -20.70 21.32 2.74
C LEU A 81 -20.30 22.08 4.00
N ALA A 82 -19.98 21.32 5.04
CA ALA A 82 -19.36 21.83 6.26
C ALA A 82 -18.40 20.78 6.84
N ILE A 83 -17.38 21.24 7.55
CA ILE A 83 -16.50 20.40 8.36
C ILE A 83 -17.10 20.38 9.75
N PHE A 84 -17.47 19.21 10.26
CA PHE A 84 -18.11 19.12 11.58
C PHE A 84 -17.79 17.81 12.31
N ALA A 85 -17.90 17.87 13.64
CA ALA A 85 -17.82 16.73 14.53
C ALA A 85 -18.56 17.02 15.84
N GLY A 86 -19.14 15.99 16.45
CA GLY A 86 -19.68 16.05 17.80
C GLY A 86 -18.61 15.74 18.84
N ALA A 87 -18.71 16.33 20.02
CA ALA A 87 -17.81 16.09 21.14
C ALA A 87 -18.60 15.89 22.44
N SER A 88 -18.23 14.86 23.20
CA SER A 88 -18.53 14.80 24.63
C SER A 88 -17.60 15.73 25.43
N ASP A 89 -17.93 15.98 26.69
CA ASP A 89 -17.31 17.01 27.54
C ASP A 89 -15.78 16.99 27.59
N GLU A 90 -15.16 15.81 27.72
CA GLU A 90 -13.71 15.68 27.91
C GLU A 90 -12.88 16.08 26.68
N HIS A 91 -13.44 15.96 25.47
CA HIS A 91 -12.69 16.16 24.22
C HIS A 91 -13.13 17.38 23.40
N ARG A 92 -14.01 18.23 23.96
CA ARG A 92 -14.53 19.44 23.32
C ARG A 92 -13.43 20.30 22.67
N ALA A 93 -12.41 20.68 23.45
CA ALA A 93 -11.33 21.55 22.95
C ALA A 93 -10.46 20.91 21.86
N THR A 94 -10.32 19.58 21.86
CA THR A 94 -9.57 18.86 20.81
C THR A 94 -10.39 18.80 19.52
N VAL A 95 -11.68 18.46 19.63
CA VAL A 95 -12.58 18.40 18.48
C VAL A 95 -12.76 19.77 17.83
N GLU A 96 -12.98 20.81 18.65
CA GLU A 96 -13.07 22.20 18.20
C GLU A 96 -11.84 22.61 17.37
N ARG A 97 -10.66 22.34 17.91
CA ARG A 97 -9.38 22.66 17.26
C ARG A 97 -9.22 21.89 15.95
N SER A 98 -9.49 20.59 15.93
CA SER A 98 -9.41 19.80 14.70
C SER A 98 -10.37 20.32 13.62
N VAL A 99 -11.61 20.66 13.98
CA VAL A 99 -12.56 21.27 13.03
C VAL A 99 -12.03 22.61 12.50
N ALA A 100 -11.48 23.46 13.38
CA ALA A 100 -10.91 24.75 13.01
C ALA A 100 -9.67 24.61 12.09
N GLU A 101 -8.76 23.69 12.39
CA GLU A 101 -7.56 23.42 11.58
C GLU A 101 -7.92 22.98 10.14
N TRP A 102 -8.89 22.09 9.99
CA TRP A 102 -9.36 21.67 8.66
C TRP A 102 -10.14 22.78 7.94
N SER A 103 -10.93 23.58 8.66
CA SER A 103 -11.62 24.75 8.11
C SER A 103 -10.64 25.77 7.55
N ALA A 104 -9.53 26.02 8.24
CA ALA A 104 -8.51 26.98 7.85
C ALA A 104 -7.82 26.63 6.52
N VAL A 105 -7.86 25.36 6.10
CA VAL A 105 -7.29 24.88 4.83
C VAL A 105 -8.34 24.57 3.78
N THR A 106 -9.59 25.01 3.96
CA THR A 106 -10.60 24.94 2.89
C THR A 106 -10.21 25.85 1.74
N ALA A 107 -10.17 25.30 0.52
CA ALA A 107 -9.79 26.02 -0.68
C ALA A 107 -10.15 25.23 -1.94
N SER A 108 -10.41 25.92 -3.04
CA SER A 108 -10.44 25.31 -4.36
C SER A 108 -9.05 24.84 -4.78
N ARG A 109 -8.94 23.62 -5.32
CA ARG A 109 -7.66 22.99 -5.68
C ARG A 109 -7.71 22.36 -7.06
N ARG A 110 -6.54 22.27 -7.69
CA ARG A 110 -6.31 21.39 -8.83
C ARG A 110 -5.69 20.09 -8.35
N VAL A 111 -6.19 18.95 -8.82
CA VAL A 111 -5.63 17.63 -8.57
C VAL A 111 -5.06 17.08 -9.87
N LEU A 112 -3.77 16.78 -9.87
CA LEU A 112 -3.07 16.13 -10.98
C LEU A 112 -2.96 14.63 -10.67
N LEU A 113 -3.67 13.80 -11.42
CA LEU A 113 -3.61 12.34 -11.27
C LEU A 113 -2.53 11.75 -12.18
N ALA A 114 -1.52 11.13 -11.60
CA ALA A 114 -0.49 10.40 -12.35
C ALA A 114 -1.10 9.14 -13.02
N SER A 115 -0.79 8.87 -14.27
CA SER A 115 -1.16 7.62 -14.95
C SER A 115 0.03 7.06 -15.75
N PRO A 116 0.40 5.77 -15.55
CA PRO A 116 -0.30 4.75 -14.76
C PRO A 116 -0.10 4.90 -13.23
N ARG A 117 -1.05 4.34 -12.48
CA ARG A 117 -1.07 4.24 -11.00
C ARG A 117 -1.83 2.98 -10.60
N SER A 118 -1.82 2.64 -9.30
CA SER A 118 -2.51 1.47 -8.72
C SER A 118 -1.96 0.15 -9.25
N PHE A 119 -2.74 -0.93 -9.20
CA PHE A 119 -2.28 -2.29 -9.48
C PHE A 119 -1.48 -2.46 -10.78
N CYS A 120 -0.43 -3.27 -10.72
CA CYS A 120 0.25 -3.81 -11.89
C CYS A 120 -0.19 -5.25 -12.16
N ALA A 121 0.13 -5.78 -13.35
CA ALA A 121 -0.31 -7.12 -13.76
C ALA A 121 0.16 -8.24 -12.82
N GLY A 122 1.34 -8.10 -12.19
CA GLY A 122 1.85 -9.07 -11.22
C GLY A 122 1.05 -9.10 -9.93
N VAL A 123 0.62 -7.92 -9.46
CA VAL A 123 -0.20 -7.76 -8.26
C VAL A 123 -1.63 -8.25 -8.51
N GLU A 124 -2.25 -7.86 -9.62
CA GLU A 124 -3.59 -8.34 -9.99
C GLU A 124 -3.62 -9.87 -10.04
N ARG A 125 -2.63 -10.48 -10.71
CA ARG A 125 -2.48 -11.94 -10.75
C ARG A 125 -2.37 -12.56 -9.36
N ALA A 126 -1.55 -11.99 -8.48
CA ALA A 126 -1.31 -12.55 -7.16
C ALA A 126 -2.56 -12.48 -6.25
N ILE A 127 -3.29 -11.36 -6.31
CA ILE A 127 -4.57 -11.19 -5.60
C ILE A 127 -5.59 -12.19 -6.14
N GLU A 128 -5.78 -12.24 -7.47
CA GLU A 128 -6.76 -13.13 -8.10
C GLU A 128 -6.51 -14.62 -7.78
N ILE A 129 -5.25 -15.03 -7.65
CA ILE A 129 -4.90 -16.38 -7.19
C ILE A 129 -5.54 -16.66 -5.83
N VAL A 130 -5.35 -15.79 -4.85
CA VAL A 130 -5.88 -15.99 -3.49
C VAL A 130 -7.40 -15.95 -3.51
N GLU A 131 -8.01 -14.99 -4.21
CA GLU A 131 -9.46 -14.87 -4.32
C GLU A 131 -10.12 -16.13 -4.88
N ARG A 132 -9.57 -16.69 -5.97
CA ARG A 132 -10.11 -17.92 -6.58
C ARG A 132 -9.97 -19.15 -5.68
N ILE A 133 -8.92 -19.21 -4.87
CA ILE A 133 -8.77 -20.31 -3.91
C ILE A 133 -9.82 -20.17 -2.80
N LEU A 134 -10.04 -18.94 -2.30
CA LEU A 134 -11.08 -18.66 -1.30
C LEU A 134 -12.49 -18.96 -1.83
N GLU A 135 -12.76 -18.71 -3.11
CA GLU A 135 -14.03 -19.05 -3.76
C GLU A 135 -14.25 -20.56 -3.94
N SER A 136 -13.18 -21.31 -4.22
CA SER A 136 -13.27 -22.72 -4.62
C SER A 136 -13.10 -23.71 -3.46
N ARG A 137 -12.54 -23.30 -2.33
CA ARG A 137 -12.17 -24.20 -1.22
C ARG A 137 -12.88 -23.84 0.07
N GLN A 138 -13.24 -24.89 0.81
CA GLN A 138 -13.80 -24.76 2.16
C GLN A 138 -12.73 -24.69 3.26
N SER A 139 -11.48 -25.05 2.95
CA SER A 139 -10.36 -25.05 3.90
C SER A 139 -9.68 -23.68 3.99
N PRO A 140 -9.06 -23.34 5.15
CA PRO A 140 -8.28 -22.11 5.27
C PRO A 140 -7.16 -22.04 4.23
N VAL A 141 -7.05 -20.89 3.55
CA VAL A 141 -5.99 -20.61 2.59
C VAL A 141 -4.85 -19.92 3.33
N PHE A 142 -3.67 -20.55 3.38
CA PHE A 142 -2.50 -19.93 3.96
C PHE A 142 -1.72 -19.19 2.88
N VAL A 143 -1.23 -18.00 3.21
CA VAL A 143 -0.33 -17.22 2.36
C VAL A 143 0.96 -17.01 3.16
N ARG A 144 2.10 -17.43 2.59
CA ARG A 144 3.40 -17.17 3.21
C ARG A 144 3.76 -15.70 2.95
N LYS A 145 3.98 -14.96 4.03
CA LYS A 145 4.11 -13.50 4.07
C LYS A 145 2.88 -12.81 3.48
N GLN A 146 2.94 -11.50 3.29
CA GLN A 146 1.89 -10.75 2.62
C GLN A 146 1.87 -11.08 1.13
N ILE A 147 0.69 -11.36 0.54
CA ILE A 147 0.57 -11.66 -0.90
C ILE A 147 1.17 -10.52 -1.76
N VAL A 148 0.96 -9.28 -1.30
CA VAL A 148 1.55 -8.02 -1.78
C VAL A 148 1.68 -7.07 -0.58
N HIS A 149 2.62 -6.12 -0.63
CA HIS A 149 2.78 -5.11 0.43
C HIS A 149 1.71 -4.01 0.36
N ASN A 150 0.48 -4.31 0.79
CA ASN A 150 -0.59 -3.31 0.98
C ASN A 150 -1.59 -3.74 2.05
N SER A 151 -1.72 -2.97 3.13
CA SER A 151 -2.59 -3.30 4.26
C SER A 151 -4.06 -3.48 3.87
N HIS A 152 -4.61 -2.64 2.97
CA HIS A 152 -6.02 -2.76 2.54
C HIS A 152 -6.29 -4.10 1.84
N VAL A 153 -5.35 -4.56 1.00
CA VAL A 153 -5.45 -5.86 0.32
C VAL A 153 -5.35 -7.01 1.32
N ILE A 154 -4.44 -6.91 2.30
CA ILE A 154 -4.26 -7.93 3.33
C ILE A 154 -5.49 -8.02 4.22
N ASP A 155 -6.04 -6.90 4.67
CA ASP A 155 -7.23 -6.85 5.50
C ASP A 155 -8.47 -7.39 4.77
N ASP A 156 -8.65 -7.06 3.48
CA ASP A 156 -9.74 -7.61 2.65
C ASP A 156 -9.66 -9.14 2.54
N LEU A 157 -8.50 -9.66 2.12
CA LEU A 157 -8.31 -11.10 1.96
C LEU A 157 -8.41 -11.86 3.29
N ALA A 158 -7.89 -11.28 4.38
CA ALA A 158 -8.02 -11.85 5.72
C ALA A 158 -9.48 -11.90 6.17
N SER A 159 -10.27 -10.84 5.91
CA SER A 159 -11.70 -10.80 6.22
C SER A 159 -12.50 -11.88 5.47
N ARG A 160 -11.99 -12.30 4.30
CA ARG A 160 -12.54 -13.36 3.46
C ARG A 160 -12.01 -14.75 3.82
N GLY A 161 -11.13 -14.86 4.81
CA GLY A 161 -10.66 -16.13 5.37
C GLY A 161 -9.23 -16.54 5.01
N ALA A 162 -8.45 -15.70 4.31
CA ALA A 162 -7.02 -15.93 4.12
C ALA A 162 -6.25 -15.80 5.44
N LYS A 163 -5.24 -16.64 5.64
CA LYS A 163 -4.35 -16.61 6.80
C LYS A 163 -2.93 -16.31 6.35
N PHE A 164 -2.44 -15.13 6.67
CA PHE A 164 -1.06 -14.74 6.40
C PHE A 164 -0.18 -15.21 7.54
N VAL A 165 0.90 -15.94 7.21
CA VAL A 165 1.88 -16.48 8.17
C VAL A 165 3.27 -16.01 7.80
N ASP A 166 4.18 -15.95 8.77
CA ASP A 166 5.55 -15.55 8.49
C ASP A 166 6.35 -16.72 7.90
N GLU A 167 6.29 -17.87 8.55
CA GLU A 167 7.02 -19.06 8.15
C GLU A 167 6.12 -20.26 7.90
N LEU A 168 6.67 -21.27 7.22
CA LEU A 168 5.88 -22.42 6.82
C LEU A 168 5.43 -23.24 8.04
N ASP A 169 6.23 -23.36 9.09
CA ASP A 169 5.95 -24.18 10.29
C ASP A 169 4.66 -23.79 11.04
N GLU A 170 4.15 -22.59 10.80
CA GLU A 170 2.84 -22.11 11.27
C GLU A 170 1.64 -22.73 10.52
N ILE A 171 1.89 -23.35 9.36
CA ILE A 171 0.88 -23.96 8.48
C ILE A 171 0.74 -25.44 8.83
N PRO A 172 -0.46 -26.04 8.94
CA PRO A 172 -0.61 -27.49 9.09
C PRO A 172 -0.04 -28.27 7.89
N ASP A 173 0.59 -29.42 8.14
CA ASP A 173 1.07 -30.31 7.06
C ASP A 173 -0.08 -30.71 6.13
N GLY A 174 0.21 -30.85 4.83
CA GLY A 174 -0.79 -31.15 3.80
C GLY A 174 -1.74 -30.00 3.44
N ALA A 175 -1.67 -28.85 4.11
CA ALA A 175 -2.50 -27.69 3.78
C ALA A 175 -2.03 -26.98 2.50
N THR A 176 -2.90 -26.14 1.95
CA THR A 176 -2.59 -25.29 0.80
C THR A 176 -1.87 -24.02 1.24
N VAL A 177 -0.75 -23.71 0.59
CA VAL A 177 0.01 -22.47 0.79
C VAL A 177 0.18 -21.73 -0.53
N VAL A 178 -0.04 -20.42 -0.49
CA VAL A 178 0.27 -19.50 -1.59
C VAL A 178 1.57 -18.77 -1.28
N PHE A 179 2.52 -18.79 -2.20
CA PHE A 179 3.71 -17.93 -2.11
C PHE A 179 3.41 -16.53 -2.64
N SER A 180 3.97 -15.51 -1.99
CA SER A 180 3.74 -14.10 -2.32
C SER A 180 4.24 -13.71 -3.73
N ALA A 181 3.79 -12.55 -4.21
CA ALA A 181 4.23 -12.02 -5.51
C ALA A 181 5.74 -11.73 -5.56
N HIS A 182 6.38 -11.53 -4.41
CA HIS A 182 7.80 -11.21 -4.25
C HIS A 182 8.73 -12.41 -4.50
N GLY A 183 8.19 -13.61 -4.63
CA GLY A 183 8.99 -14.82 -4.79
C GLY A 183 9.53 -15.38 -3.48
N VAL A 184 10.02 -16.62 -3.54
CA VAL A 184 10.61 -17.34 -2.41
C VAL A 184 11.86 -18.08 -2.86
N SER A 185 12.79 -18.28 -1.92
CA SER A 185 14.02 -19.02 -2.16
C SER A 185 13.76 -20.52 -2.42
N PRO A 186 14.70 -21.24 -3.06
CA PRO A 186 14.67 -22.70 -3.17
C PRO A 186 14.48 -23.43 -1.85
N ALA A 187 15.08 -22.93 -0.77
CA ALA A 187 14.98 -23.56 0.55
C ALA A 187 13.52 -23.59 1.04
N VAL A 188 12.78 -22.49 0.87
CA VAL A 188 11.34 -22.44 1.21
C VAL A 188 10.53 -23.42 0.36
N ARG A 189 10.87 -23.57 -0.92
CA ARG A 189 10.19 -24.53 -1.82
C ARG A 189 10.44 -25.98 -1.40
N GLN A 190 11.68 -26.30 -1.05
CA GLN A 190 12.08 -27.62 -0.56
C GLN A 190 11.38 -27.96 0.76
N GLU A 191 11.29 -26.99 1.66
CA GLU A 191 10.59 -27.16 2.93
C GLU A 191 9.09 -27.43 2.75
N ALA A 192 8.42 -26.66 1.87
CA ALA A 192 7.02 -26.90 1.54
C ALA A 192 6.80 -28.30 0.96
N ALA A 193 7.69 -28.75 0.07
CA ALA A 193 7.64 -30.10 -0.49
C ALA A 193 7.87 -31.19 0.55
N ARG A 194 8.86 -31.02 1.44
CA ARG A 194 9.15 -31.93 2.55
C ARG A 194 7.95 -32.14 3.46
N ARG A 195 7.16 -31.08 3.66
CA ARG A 195 5.96 -31.07 4.49
C ARG A 195 4.67 -31.44 3.76
N GLY A 196 4.78 -31.80 2.48
CA GLY A 196 3.64 -32.20 1.66
C GLY A 196 2.61 -31.09 1.48
N LEU A 197 3.01 -29.82 1.60
CA LEU A 197 2.10 -28.69 1.38
C LEU A 197 1.70 -28.61 -0.09
N GLU A 198 0.44 -28.29 -0.35
CA GLU A 198 -0.01 -27.98 -1.71
C GLU A 198 0.35 -26.53 -2.03
N VAL A 199 1.41 -26.36 -2.83
CA VAL A 199 1.95 -25.05 -3.18
C VAL A 199 1.25 -24.46 -4.41
N ILE A 200 0.76 -23.23 -4.27
CA ILE A 200 0.33 -22.40 -5.40
C ILE A 200 1.25 -21.18 -5.48
N ASP A 201 1.96 -21.05 -6.60
CA ASP A 201 3.00 -20.03 -6.73
C ASP A 201 2.45 -18.69 -7.26
N GLY A 202 2.32 -17.73 -6.35
CA GLY A 202 1.91 -16.35 -6.64
C GLY A 202 3.04 -15.46 -7.16
N SER A 203 4.28 -15.94 -7.23
CA SER A 203 5.43 -15.14 -7.70
C SER A 203 5.14 -14.42 -9.01
N CYS A 204 5.48 -13.14 -9.08
CA CYS A 204 5.36 -12.36 -10.30
C CYS A 204 6.27 -12.95 -11.39
N PRO A 205 5.80 -13.14 -12.64
CA PRO A 205 6.65 -13.63 -13.73
C PRO A 205 7.93 -12.82 -13.94
N LEU A 206 7.90 -11.51 -13.69
CA LEU A 206 9.08 -10.64 -13.80
C LEU A 206 10.09 -10.88 -12.68
N VAL A 207 9.65 -11.26 -11.48
CA VAL A 207 10.55 -11.72 -10.41
C VAL A 207 11.14 -13.09 -10.75
N THR A 208 10.32 -14.02 -11.28
CA THR A 208 10.82 -15.35 -11.68
C THR A 208 11.84 -15.28 -12.83
N LYS A 209 11.79 -14.22 -13.66
CA LYS A 209 12.82 -13.91 -14.66
C LYS A 209 14.15 -13.62 -13.98
N VAL A 210 14.18 -12.75 -12.97
CA VAL A 210 15.39 -12.44 -12.19
C VAL A 210 15.95 -13.70 -11.52
N HIS A 211 15.09 -14.52 -10.90
CA HIS A 211 15.49 -15.79 -10.30
C HIS A 211 16.13 -16.75 -11.32
N SER A 212 15.56 -16.82 -12.53
CA SER A 212 16.09 -17.66 -13.61
C SER A 212 17.44 -17.16 -14.12
N GLU A 213 17.63 -15.85 -14.14
CA GLU A 213 18.90 -15.23 -14.52
C GLU A 213 19.98 -15.44 -13.46
N ALA A 214 19.65 -15.35 -12.17
CA ALA A 214 20.56 -15.67 -11.07
C ALA A 214 21.13 -17.09 -11.23
N LYS A 215 20.26 -18.09 -11.45
CA LYS A 215 20.69 -19.48 -11.73
C LYS A 215 21.59 -19.59 -12.95
N ARG A 216 21.22 -18.92 -14.04
CA ARG A 216 21.96 -18.98 -15.31
C ARG A 216 23.34 -18.33 -15.19
N PHE A 217 23.44 -17.20 -14.49
CA PHE A 217 24.71 -16.49 -14.29
C PHE A 217 25.63 -17.27 -13.36
N ALA A 218 25.10 -17.85 -12.28
CA ALA A 218 25.87 -18.73 -11.40
C ALA A 218 26.34 -20.00 -12.13
N ALA A 219 25.49 -20.64 -12.94
CA ALA A 219 25.87 -21.79 -13.75
C ALA A 219 26.93 -21.45 -14.81
N ARG A 220 26.97 -20.20 -15.27
CA ARG A 220 28.04 -19.68 -16.14
C ARG A 220 29.32 -19.39 -15.35
N GLY A 221 29.32 -19.46 -14.02
CA GLY A 221 30.48 -19.17 -13.16
C GLY A 221 30.76 -17.68 -12.98
N ASP A 222 29.72 -16.84 -13.04
CA ASP A 222 29.83 -15.41 -12.76
C ASP A 222 29.52 -15.14 -11.28
N THR A 223 30.22 -14.17 -10.69
CA THR A 223 29.76 -13.54 -9.45
C THR A 223 28.64 -12.56 -9.79
N ILE A 224 27.52 -12.66 -9.08
CA ILE A 224 26.32 -11.86 -9.29
C ILE A 224 26.30 -10.76 -8.23
N VAL A 225 26.32 -9.52 -8.67
CA VAL A 225 26.05 -8.37 -7.81
C VAL A 225 24.57 -8.05 -7.90
N LEU A 226 23.80 -8.43 -6.89
CA LEU A 226 22.40 -8.07 -6.78
C LEU A 226 22.29 -6.66 -6.20
N ILE A 227 21.68 -5.75 -6.93
CA ILE A 227 21.32 -4.41 -6.45
C ILE A 227 19.92 -4.51 -5.84
N GLY A 228 19.78 -4.20 -4.55
CA GLY A 228 18.51 -4.36 -3.85
C GLY A 228 18.57 -3.90 -2.41
N HIS A 229 17.44 -3.93 -1.70
CA HIS A 229 17.39 -3.58 -0.27
C HIS A 229 17.50 -4.82 0.61
N ALA A 230 18.43 -4.81 1.57
CA ALA A 230 18.60 -5.90 2.52
C ALA A 230 17.31 -6.15 3.32
N GLY A 231 16.98 -7.43 3.53
CA GLY A 231 15.78 -7.84 4.25
C GLY A 231 14.46 -7.74 3.45
N HIS A 232 14.48 -7.28 2.19
CA HIS A 232 13.30 -7.32 1.33
C HIS A 232 13.06 -8.75 0.80
N GLU A 233 11.82 -9.25 0.86
CA GLU A 233 11.46 -10.62 0.48
C GLU A 233 11.95 -11.03 -0.92
N GLU A 234 11.83 -10.12 -1.89
CA GLU A 234 12.31 -10.33 -3.27
C GLU A 234 13.83 -10.51 -3.36
N VAL A 235 14.57 -9.79 -2.52
CA VAL A 235 16.04 -9.89 -2.45
C VAL A 235 16.43 -11.21 -1.81
N GLU A 236 15.81 -11.59 -0.69
CA GLU A 236 16.03 -12.90 -0.04
C GLU A 236 15.70 -14.07 -0.99
N GLY A 237 14.60 -13.94 -1.76
CA GLY A 237 14.20 -14.91 -2.77
C GLY A 237 15.27 -15.07 -3.86
N THR A 238 15.75 -13.95 -4.40
CA THR A 238 16.74 -13.92 -5.49
C THR A 238 18.12 -14.39 -5.02
N MET A 239 18.61 -13.90 -3.88
CA MET A 239 19.87 -14.33 -3.26
C MET A 239 19.88 -15.84 -3.03
N GLY A 240 18.75 -16.39 -2.57
CA GLY A 240 18.61 -17.82 -2.32
C GLY A 240 18.70 -18.72 -3.57
N GLU A 241 18.55 -18.17 -4.78
CA GLU A 241 18.69 -18.95 -6.01
C GLU A 241 20.14 -19.32 -6.33
N ALA A 242 21.11 -18.50 -5.88
CA ALA A 242 22.53 -18.72 -6.08
C ALA A 242 23.36 -18.13 -4.93
N PRO A 243 23.20 -18.62 -3.69
CA PRO A 243 23.77 -17.97 -2.50
C PRO A 243 25.29 -17.92 -2.52
N ASP A 244 25.96 -18.94 -3.05
CA ASP A 244 27.43 -19.01 -3.11
C ASP A 244 28.04 -18.12 -4.21
N SER A 245 27.21 -17.53 -5.07
CA SER A 245 27.65 -16.71 -6.21
C SER A 245 27.04 -15.32 -6.21
N THR A 246 26.24 -14.96 -5.21
CA THR A 246 25.54 -13.67 -5.18
C THR A 246 25.96 -12.83 -3.99
N VAL A 247 26.26 -11.55 -4.24
CA VAL A 247 26.53 -10.53 -3.22
C VAL A 247 25.52 -9.39 -3.38
N LEU A 248 25.12 -8.78 -2.27
CA LEU A 248 24.15 -7.69 -2.25
C LEU A 248 24.87 -6.34 -2.15
N VAL A 249 24.39 -5.35 -2.90
CA VAL A 249 24.74 -3.93 -2.75
C VAL A 249 23.48 -3.07 -2.77
N GLU A 250 23.49 -1.98 -2.02
CA GLU A 250 22.41 -0.97 -2.04
C GLU A 250 22.87 0.34 -2.68
N THR A 251 24.15 0.69 -2.52
CA THR A 251 24.68 1.99 -2.95
C THR A 251 25.97 1.90 -3.78
N ALA A 252 26.41 3.03 -4.33
CA ALA A 252 27.69 3.12 -5.04
C ALA A 252 28.89 2.95 -4.10
N GLU A 253 28.75 3.30 -2.82
CA GLU A 253 29.76 3.06 -1.80
C GLU A 253 29.95 1.56 -1.52
N ASP A 254 28.86 0.78 -1.48
CA ASP A 254 28.92 -0.67 -1.34
C ASP A 254 29.71 -1.28 -2.52
N VAL A 255 29.45 -0.80 -3.74
CA VAL A 255 30.19 -1.23 -4.94
C VAL A 255 31.69 -0.94 -4.81
N ALA A 256 32.07 0.20 -4.24
CA ALA A 256 33.48 0.55 -4.05
C ALA A 256 34.18 -0.39 -3.05
N ALA A 257 33.43 -0.94 -2.09
CA ALA A 257 33.93 -1.87 -1.08
C ALA A 257 33.99 -3.33 -1.56
N LEU A 258 33.45 -3.65 -2.75
CA LEU A 258 33.43 -5.02 -3.26
C LEU A 258 34.84 -5.57 -3.55
N ASP A 259 35.13 -6.71 -2.93
CA ASP A 259 36.27 -7.57 -3.22
C ASP A 259 35.76 -8.92 -3.78
N LEU A 260 35.80 -9.05 -5.11
CA LEU A 260 35.23 -10.21 -5.81
C LEU A 260 36.35 -11.15 -6.29
N PRO A 261 36.14 -12.48 -6.25
CA PRO A 261 37.19 -13.45 -6.62
C PRO A 261 37.70 -13.30 -8.06
N ASP A 262 36.82 -12.96 -9.00
CA ASP A 262 37.14 -12.75 -10.40
C ASP A 262 36.39 -11.51 -10.93
N ALA A 263 37.12 -10.40 -11.04
CA ALA A 263 36.61 -9.12 -11.52
C ALA A 263 36.22 -9.12 -13.00
N GLU A 264 36.64 -10.14 -13.78
CA GLU A 264 36.33 -10.27 -15.21
C GLU A 264 35.05 -11.10 -15.45
N ARG A 265 34.50 -11.70 -14.40
CA ARG A 265 33.31 -12.57 -14.45
C ARG A 265 32.24 -12.09 -13.51
N VAL A 266 31.82 -10.84 -13.71
CA VAL A 266 30.79 -10.21 -12.89
C VAL A 266 29.53 -9.97 -13.73
N SER A 267 28.39 -10.40 -13.22
CA SER A 267 27.07 -9.99 -13.71
C SER A 267 26.36 -9.20 -12.63
N TYR A 268 25.41 -8.35 -13.01
CA TYR A 268 24.49 -7.75 -12.05
C TYR A 268 23.05 -8.15 -12.32
N LEU A 269 22.25 -8.09 -11.26
CA LEU A 269 20.79 -8.17 -11.29
C LEU A 269 20.25 -7.06 -10.42
N THR A 270 18.99 -6.67 -10.60
CA THR A 270 18.36 -5.69 -9.71
C THR A 270 17.04 -6.19 -9.16
N GLN A 271 16.69 -5.71 -7.96
CA GLN A 271 15.32 -5.79 -7.47
C GLN A 271 14.39 -4.99 -8.40
N THR A 272 13.20 -5.53 -8.66
CA THR A 272 12.26 -5.02 -9.68
C THR A 272 11.58 -3.69 -9.32
N THR A 273 11.68 -3.28 -8.05
CA THR A 273 10.95 -2.14 -7.46
C THR A 273 11.84 -0.96 -7.05
N LEU A 274 13.12 -0.96 -7.48
CA LEU A 274 14.06 0.11 -7.16
C LEU A 274 13.77 1.44 -7.87
N GLY A 275 14.35 2.50 -7.33
CA GLY A 275 14.38 3.81 -7.96
C GLY A 275 15.25 3.76 -9.24
N VAL A 276 14.70 4.20 -10.37
CA VAL A 276 15.35 4.04 -11.68
C VAL A 276 16.64 4.86 -11.74
N ASP A 277 16.58 6.12 -11.28
CA ASP A 277 17.71 7.05 -11.34
C ASP A 277 18.81 6.63 -10.35
N GLU A 278 18.41 6.17 -9.16
CA GLU A 278 19.32 5.69 -8.12
C GLU A 278 20.07 4.45 -8.57
N THR A 279 19.35 3.48 -9.14
CA THR A 279 19.94 2.25 -9.64
C THR A 279 20.90 2.53 -10.78
N ALA A 280 20.61 3.51 -11.64
CA ALA A 280 21.51 3.91 -12.72
C ALA A 280 22.88 4.40 -12.20
N GLU A 281 22.93 5.10 -11.07
CA GLU A 281 24.20 5.51 -10.45
C GLU A 281 24.97 4.32 -9.86
N VAL A 282 24.28 3.34 -9.25
CA VAL A 282 24.93 2.09 -8.77
C VAL A 282 25.48 1.27 -9.93
N VAL A 283 24.71 1.11 -11.01
CA VAL A 283 25.15 0.41 -12.24
C VAL A 283 26.35 1.12 -12.87
N LYS A 284 26.36 2.45 -12.89
CA LYS A 284 27.50 3.24 -13.37
C LYS A 284 28.75 3.03 -12.52
N ALA A 285 28.61 2.96 -11.19
CA ALA A 285 29.71 2.60 -10.30
C ALA A 285 30.23 1.18 -10.61
N LEU A 286 29.34 0.21 -10.81
CA LEU A 286 29.70 -1.17 -11.17
C LEU A 286 30.46 -1.24 -12.50
N ARG A 287 29.99 -0.56 -13.55
CA ARG A 287 30.68 -0.49 -14.85
C ARG A 287 32.07 0.13 -14.73
N THR A 288 32.22 1.13 -13.86
CA THR A 288 33.51 1.79 -13.62
C THR A 288 34.47 0.85 -12.89
N ARG A 289 33.97 0.09 -11.89
CA ARG A 289 34.77 -0.81 -11.06
C ARG A 289 35.11 -2.14 -11.73
N PHE A 290 34.22 -2.63 -12.58
CA PHE A 290 34.31 -3.91 -13.29
C PHE A 290 34.09 -3.67 -14.81
N PRO A 291 35.14 -3.34 -15.58
CA PRO A 291 34.98 -3.01 -17.00
C PRO A 291 34.41 -4.14 -17.88
N ALA A 292 34.54 -5.39 -17.45
CA ALA A 292 33.96 -6.57 -18.09
C ALA A 292 32.56 -6.94 -17.56
N LEU A 293 31.91 -6.06 -16.79
CA LEU A 293 30.57 -6.27 -16.24
C LEU A 293 29.58 -6.69 -17.32
N ARG A 294 28.86 -7.78 -17.06
CA ARG A 294 27.82 -8.30 -17.94
C ARG A 294 26.45 -7.90 -17.41
N GLU A 295 25.63 -7.36 -18.29
CA GLU A 295 24.30 -6.86 -17.96
C GLU A 295 23.25 -7.96 -18.19
N PRO A 296 22.10 -7.90 -17.49
CA PRO A 296 20.97 -8.74 -17.85
C PRO A 296 20.50 -8.38 -19.28
N PRO A 297 19.99 -9.34 -20.07
CA PRO A 297 19.55 -9.10 -21.44
C PRO A 297 18.43 -8.06 -21.57
N THR A 298 17.64 -7.88 -20.52
CA THR A 298 16.61 -6.85 -20.38
C THR A 298 16.62 -6.34 -18.96
N ASP A 299 16.17 -5.10 -18.75
CA ASP A 299 16.06 -4.48 -17.43
C ASP A 299 15.28 -5.36 -16.43
N ASP A 300 15.76 -5.41 -15.20
CA ASP A 300 15.09 -6.08 -14.09
C ASP A 300 14.09 -5.17 -13.37
N ILE A 301 14.36 -3.85 -13.30
CA ILE A 301 13.34 -2.89 -12.88
C ILE A 301 12.15 -3.01 -13.83
N CYS A 302 11.02 -3.44 -13.28
CA CYS A 302 9.90 -3.82 -14.12
C CYS A 302 9.22 -2.59 -14.74
N TYR A 303 8.48 -2.83 -15.84
CA TYR A 303 7.74 -1.80 -16.55
C TYR A 303 6.84 -0.96 -15.61
N ALA A 304 6.20 -1.62 -14.64
CA ALA A 304 5.26 -0.98 -13.73
C ALA A 304 5.93 0.05 -12.82
N THR A 305 7.12 -0.29 -12.30
CA THR A 305 7.96 0.59 -11.49
C THR A 305 8.42 1.79 -12.31
N THR A 306 8.99 1.55 -13.49
CA THR A 306 9.49 2.59 -14.39
C THR A 306 8.38 3.55 -14.82
N ASN A 307 7.23 3.02 -15.24
CA ASN A 307 6.11 3.84 -15.71
C ASN A 307 5.52 4.69 -14.57
N ARG A 308 5.38 4.15 -13.36
CA ARG A 308 4.84 4.92 -12.21
C ARG A 308 5.81 6.02 -11.78
N GLN A 309 7.12 5.77 -11.79
CA GLN A 309 8.12 6.81 -11.52
C GLN A 309 8.08 7.91 -12.58
N ASN A 310 7.96 7.55 -13.86
CA ASN A 310 7.77 8.52 -14.95
C ASN A 310 6.46 9.31 -14.80
N ALA A 311 5.38 8.66 -14.37
CA ALA A 311 4.09 9.32 -14.14
C ALA A 311 4.16 10.33 -12.99
N VAL A 312 4.89 10.01 -11.91
CA VAL A 312 5.16 10.96 -10.81
C VAL A 312 6.01 12.13 -11.28
N LYS A 313 7.09 11.88 -12.02
CA LYS A 313 7.95 12.93 -12.59
C LYS A 313 7.14 13.91 -13.46
N ALA A 314 6.15 13.43 -14.21
CA ALA A 314 5.33 14.27 -15.08
C ALA A 314 4.38 15.23 -14.34
N ILE A 315 4.04 14.96 -13.07
CA ILE A 315 3.14 15.80 -12.27
C ILE A 315 3.86 16.59 -11.17
N MET A 316 5.03 16.14 -10.70
CA MET A 316 5.67 16.69 -9.50
C MET A 316 6.10 18.15 -9.66
N GLU A 317 6.59 18.55 -10.84
CA GLU A 317 7.04 19.93 -11.09
C GLU A 317 5.87 20.94 -11.15
N LYS A 318 4.65 20.44 -11.37
CA LYS A 318 3.42 21.24 -11.47
C LYS A 318 2.60 21.23 -10.18
N SER A 319 3.08 20.52 -9.16
CA SER A 319 2.38 20.28 -7.90
C SER A 319 3.08 21.01 -6.75
N ASP A 320 2.31 21.62 -5.85
CA ASP A 320 2.86 22.18 -4.60
C ASP A 320 3.09 21.06 -3.56
N LEU A 321 2.30 19.98 -3.67
CA LEU A 321 2.33 18.80 -2.82
C LEU A 321 2.05 17.55 -3.66
N VAL A 322 2.78 16.46 -3.42
CA VAL A 322 2.47 15.12 -3.97
C VAL A 322 2.05 14.17 -2.85
N LEU A 323 0.90 13.52 -3.03
CA LEU A 323 0.41 12.45 -2.16
C LEU A 323 0.54 11.12 -2.88
N VAL A 324 1.27 10.18 -2.26
CA VAL A 324 1.46 8.83 -2.78
C VAL A 324 0.68 7.87 -1.90
N VAL A 325 -0.31 7.18 -2.48
CA VAL A 325 -1.12 6.21 -1.73
C VAL A 325 -0.47 4.83 -1.76
N GLY A 326 -0.10 4.30 -0.59
CA GLY A 326 0.52 2.99 -0.43
C GLY A 326 1.03 2.72 0.98
N SER A 327 1.39 1.47 1.25
CA SER A 327 1.88 1.05 2.57
C SER A 327 3.39 1.31 2.74
N PRO A 328 3.87 1.57 3.98
CA PRO A 328 5.27 1.88 4.26
C PRO A 328 6.24 0.73 3.95
N ASN A 329 5.77 -0.52 3.97
CA ASN A 329 6.57 -1.69 3.59
C ASN A 329 6.61 -1.95 2.06
N SER A 330 5.96 -1.12 1.24
CA SER A 330 5.98 -1.24 -0.21
C SER A 330 7.16 -0.47 -0.82
N SER A 331 8.23 -1.17 -1.20
CA SER A 331 9.44 -0.58 -1.81
C SER A 331 9.09 0.40 -2.94
N ASN A 332 8.27 -0.03 -3.90
CA ASN A 332 7.81 0.82 -5.00
C ASN A 332 7.09 2.09 -4.51
N SER A 333 6.17 1.98 -3.54
CA SER A 333 5.43 3.15 -3.03
C SER A 333 6.36 4.15 -2.34
N VAL A 334 7.36 3.66 -1.60
CA VAL A 334 8.38 4.48 -0.98
C VAL A 334 9.22 5.20 -2.03
N ARG A 335 9.67 4.51 -3.09
CA ARG A 335 10.40 5.15 -4.20
C ARG A 335 9.60 6.29 -4.82
N LEU A 336 8.30 6.09 -5.09
CA LEU A 336 7.42 7.12 -5.64
C LEU A 336 7.29 8.35 -4.74
N ALA A 337 7.29 8.17 -3.41
CA ALA A 337 7.23 9.29 -2.47
C ALA A 337 8.58 10.02 -2.34
N GLU A 338 9.69 9.31 -2.53
CA GLU A 338 11.03 9.89 -2.49
C GLU A 338 11.39 10.69 -3.75
N THR A 339 10.91 10.29 -4.93
CA THR A 339 11.22 10.99 -6.19
C THR A 339 10.91 12.50 -6.14
N PRO A 340 9.70 12.96 -5.73
CA PRO A 340 9.43 14.39 -5.59
C PRO A 340 10.23 15.06 -4.47
N ARG A 341 10.45 14.36 -3.34
CA ARG A 341 11.22 14.91 -2.21
C ARG A 341 12.65 15.26 -2.62
N ARG A 342 13.29 14.39 -3.41
CA ARG A 342 14.64 14.61 -3.94
C ARG A 342 14.68 15.77 -4.94
N ALA A 343 13.60 15.96 -5.69
CA ALA A 343 13.43 17.10 -6.60
C ALA A 343 13.03 18.41 -5.89
N GLY A 344 12.82 18.40 -4.56
CA GLY A 344 12.45 19.58 -3.77
C GLY A 344 10.94 19.84 -3.67
N THR A 345 10.09 18.97 -4.22
CA THR A 345 8.63 19.06 -4.07
C THR A 345 8.18 18.33 -2.81
N SER A 346 7.30 18.96 -2.00
CA SER A 346 6.73 18.33 -0.81
C SER A 346 6.01 17.03 -1.18
N SER A 347 6.28 15.94 -0.46
CA SER A 347 5.69 14.63 -0.78
C SER A 347 5.55 13.71 0.44
N HIS A 348 4.37 13.10 0.54
CA HIS A 348 3.99 12.22 1.64
C HIS A 348 3.45 10.88 1.13
N LEU A 349 3.95 9.80 1.74
CA LEU A 349 3.38 8.46 1.61
C LEU A 349 2.24 8.35 2.62
N ILE A 350 1.05 7.98 2.14
CA ILE A 350 -0.17 7.84 2.93
C ILE A 350 -0.81 6.48 2.66
N GLY A 351 -1.32 5.81 3.69
CA GLY A 351 -2.09 4.58 3.54
C GLY A 351 -3.50 4.87 3.01
N ASP A 352 -4.12 5.95 3.50
CA ASP A 352 -5.43 6.42 3.07
C ASP A 352 -5.62 7.92 3.34
N ALA A 353 -6.82 8.45 3.08
CA ALA A 353 -7.14 9.85 3.28
C ALA A 353 -6.96 10.33 4.73
N SER A 354 -7.15 9.47 5.73
CA SER A 354 -7.04 9.83 7.13
C SER A 354 -5.60 10.17 7.55
N ASP A 355 -4.58 9.75 6.79
CA ASP A 355 -3.19 10.11 7.05
C ASP A 355 -2.86 11.56 6.66
N ILE A 356 -3.68 12.17 5.81
CA ILE A 356 -3.49 13.56 5.38
C ILE A 356 -3.59 14.48 6.59
N ARG A 357 -2.71 15.49 6.62
CA ARG A 357 -2.65 16.48 7.69
C ARG A 357 -2.99 17.87 7.17
N PRO A 358 -3.70 18.70 7.95
CA PRO A 358 -4.10 20.03 7.51
C PRO A 358 -2.88 20.91 7.18
N GLU A 359 -1.79 20.81 7.95
CA GLU A 359 -0.58 21.60 7.72
C GLU A 359 0.08 21.33 6.36
N TRP A 360 -0.13 20.15 5.76
CA TRP A 360 0.39 19.83 4.43
C TRP A 360 -0.38 20.56 3.32
N LEU A 361 -1.62 20.97 3.59
CA LEU A 361 -2.51 21.60 2.61
C LEU A 361 -2.58 23.13 2.73
N ALA A 362 -1.92 23.71 3.73
CA ALA A 362 -1.85 25.14 3.93
C ALA A 362 -1.15 25.82 2.74
N GLY A 363 -1.85 26.73 2.05
CA GLY A 363 -1.31 27.44 0.87
C GLY A 363 -1.18 26.60 -0.41
N VAL A 364 -1.50 25.30 -0.37
CA VAL A 364 -1.40 24.39 -1.52
C VAL A 364 -2.56 24.62 -2.49
N ARG A 365 -2.24 24.89 -3.76
CA ARG A 365 -3.19 25.09 -4.86
C ARG A 365 -3.28 23.89 -5.79
N THR A 366 -2.16 23.21 -6.02
CA THR A 366 -2.10 22.00 -6.85
C THR A 366 -1.58 20.81 -6.06
N VAL A 367 -2.36 19.73 -6.01
CA VAL A 367 -1.99 18.46 -5.38
C VAL A 367 -1.78 17.41 -6.46
N GLY A 368 -0.57 16.85 -6.55
CA GLY A 368 -0.30 15.65 -7.32
C GLY A 368 -0.73 14.41 -6.54
N VAL A 369 -1.43 13.48 -7.17
CA VAL A 369 -1.87 12.23 -6.53
C VAL A 369 -1.47 11.04 -7.40
N THR A 370 -0.83 10.06 -6.78
CA THR A 370 -0.48 8.77 -7.39
C THR A 370 -0.65 7.64 -6.38
N SER A 371 -0.34 6.41 -6.76
CA SER A 371 -0.32 5.26 -5.87
C SER A 371 0.70 4.21 -6.28
N GLY A 372 1.12 3.42 -5.30
CA GLY A 372 2.00 2.28 -5.53
C GLY A 372 1.36 1.16 -6.34
N ALA A 373 2.20 0.29 -6.89
CA ALA A 373 1.78 -0.87 -7.67
C ALA A 373 0.96 -1.90 -6.88
N SER A 374 1.04 -1.89 -5.54
CA SER A 374 0.26 -2.76 -4.66
C SER A 374 -1.03 -2.11 -4.15
N THR A 375 -1.33 -0.87 -4.55
CA THR A 375 -2.48 -0.11 -4.02
C THR A 375 -3.71 -0.30 -4.89
N PRO A 376 -4.87 -0.70 -4.32
CA PRO A 376 -6.12 -0.77 -5.07
C PRO A 376 -6.57 0.64 -5.54
N PRO A 377 -7.43 0.75 -6.57
CA PRO A 377 -7.92 2.05 -7.03
C PRO A 377 -8.73 2.83 -5.98
N GLY A 378 -9.51 2.14 -5.14
CA GLY A 378 -10.44 2.75 -4.18
C GLY A 378 -9.81 3.80 -3.23
N PRO A 379 -8.68 3.51 -2.54
CA PRO A 379 -7.99 4.48 -1.71
C PRO A 379 -7.58 5.79 -2.43
N VAL A 380 -7.25 5.75 -3.72
CA VAL A 380 -6.96 6.97 -4.50
C VAL A 380 -8.21 7.81 -4.66
N ASP A 381 -9.34 7.17 -5.00
CA ASP A 381 -10.63 7.85 -5.13
C ASP A 381 -11.08 8.45 -3.80
N GLN A 382 -10.81 7.78 -2.68
CA GLN A 382 -11.09 8.28 -1.33
C GLN A 382 -10.27 9.54 -1.00
N VAL A 383 -8.98 9.57 -1.37
CA VAL A 383 -8.14 10.77 -1.22
C VAL A 383 -8.71 11.93 -2.03
N VAL A 384 -9.09 11.70 -3.29
CA VAL A 384 -9.69 12.72 -4.14
C VAL A 384 -11.04 13.20 -3.59
N ALA A 385 -11.86 12.28 -3.08
CA ALA A 385 -13.14 12.60 -2.44
C ALA A 385 -12.94 13.44 -1.16
N ALA A 386 -11.95 13.11 -0.34
CA ALA A 386 -11.61 13.87 0.86
C ALA A 386 -11.15 15.30 0.51
N LEU A 387 -10.34 15.48 -0.55
CA LEU A 387 -9.94 16.80 -1.04
C LEU A 387 -11.13 17.61 -1.56
N ARG A 388 -12.09 16.98 -2.26
CA ARG A 388 -13.37 17.60 -2.64
C ARG A 388 -14.22 18.03 -1.44
N GLY A 389 -14.00 17.41 -0.29
CA GLY A 389 -14.64 17.81 0.96
C GLY A 389 -14.12 19.10 1.55
N LEU A 390 -12.97 19.60 1.09
CA LEU A 390 -12.36 20.86 1.52
C LEU A 390 -12.60 22.02 0.55
N GLY A 391 -13.30 21.80 -0.57
CA GLY A 391 -13.56 22.83 -1.58
C GLY A 391 -13.77 22.26 -2.98
N GLU A 392 -13.90 23.14 -3.97
CA GLU A 392 -13.99 22.73 -5.38
C GLU A 392 -12.67 22.08 -5.84
N VAL A 393 -12.76 20.96 -6.58
CA VAL A 393 -11.58 20.26 -7.11
C VAL A 393 -11.73 20.05 -8.60
N THR A 394 -10.78 20.59 -9.37
CA THR A 394 -10.59 20.27 -10.79
C THR A 394 -9.59 19.13 -10.91
N ILE A 395 -9.95 18.07 -11.61
CA ILE A 395 -9.09 16.91 -11.81
C ILE A 395 -8.53 16.91 -13.23
N GLU A 396 -7.22 16.75 -13.35
CA GLU A 396 -6.52 16.54 -14.62
C GLU A 396 -5.70 15.26 -14.53
N GLU A 397 -5.93 14.32 -15.43
CA GLU A 397 -5.14 13.09 -15.50
C GLU A 397 -3.98 13.26 -16.48
N HIS A 398 -2.77 12.89 -16.03
CA HIS A 398 -1.55 12.92 -16.81
C HIS A 398 -1.07 11.50 -17.11
N ALA A 399 -1.48 10.98 -18.27
CA ALA A 399 -1.03 9.69 -18.77
C ALA A 399 0.32 9.81 -19.51
N VAL A 400 1.33 9.07 -19.05
CA VAL A 400 2.65 8.97 -19.70
C VAL A 400 2.86 7.63 -20.42
N ALA A 401 2.05 6.63 -20.10
CA ALA A 401 2.12 5.30 -20.70
C ALA A 401 0.75 4.60 -20.63
N HIS A 402 0.55 3.62 -21.51
CA HIS A 402 -0.60 2.71 -21.48
C HIS A 402 -0.10 1.28 -21.22
N GLU A 403 -0.49 0.70 -20.09
CA GLU A 403 -0.09 -0.66 -19.70
C GLU A 403 -1.09 -1.68 -20.27
N THR A 404 -0.61 -2.65 -21.06
CA THR A 404 -1.43 -3.72 -21.67
C THR A 404 -1.02 -5.12 -21.24
N VAL A 405 -0.02 -5.21 -20.35
CA VAL A 405 0.54 -6.48 -19.89
C VAL A 405 -0.49 -7.21 -19.03
N HIS A 406 -0.63 -8.51 -19.27
CA HIS A 406 -1.46 -9.40 -18.45
C HIS A 406 -0.71 -10.72 -18.24
N PHE A 407 -0.75 -11.26 -17.03
CA PHE A 407 -0.12 -12.52 -16.70
C PHE A 407 -1.14 -13.62 -16.44
N GLY A 408 -0.98 -14.76 -17.13
CA GLY A 408 -1.86 -15.90 -16.92
C GLY A 408 -1.75 -16.49 -15.51
N LEU A 409 -2.87 -16.96 -14.98
CA LEU A 409 -2.93 -17.63 -13.68
C LEU A 409 -2.26 -19.02 -13.72
N PRO A 410 -1.77 -19.54 -12.58
CA PRO A 410 -1.36 -20.94 -12.43
C PRO A 410 -2.49 -21.90 -12.82
N VAL A 411 -2.14 -23.05 -13.43
CA VAL A 411 -3.10 -24.07 -13.86
C VAL A 411 -4.03 -24.50 -12.71
N ALA A 412 -3.49 -24.61 -11.50
CA ALA A 412 -4.22 -25.03 -10.29
C ALA A 412 -5.43 -24.15 -9.93
N VAL A 413 -5.50 -22.90 -10.44
CA VAL A 413 -6.59 -21.94 -10.14
C VAL A 413 -7.29 -21.41 -11.39
N ARG A 414 -7.04 -21.99 -12.57
CA ARG A 414 -7.80 -21.67 -13.78
C ARG A 414 -9.19 -22.32 -13.64
N ARG A 415 -10.26 -21.55 -13.93
CA ARG A 415 -11.60 -22.12 -14.06
C ARG A 415 -11.54 -23.18 -15.17
N GLN A 416 -12.01 -24.40 -14.88
CA GLN A 416 -12.26 -25.37 -15.94
C GLN A 416 -13.35 -24.76 -16.82
N THR A 417 -12.98 -24.39 -18.04
CA THR A 417 -13.96 -24.12 -19.09
C THR A 417 -14.57 -25.48 -19.45
N ASP A 418 -15.85 -25.65 -19.17
CA ASP A 418 -16.66 -26.77 -19.67
C ASP A 418 -16.59 -26.89 -21.20
#